data_AF-A0A0V1L5Z7-F1
#
_entry.id   AF-A0A0V1L5Z7-F1
#
_cell.length_a   1.000
_cell.length_b   1.000
_cell.length_c   1.000
_cell.angle_alpha   90.00
_cell.angle_beta   90.00
_cell.angle_gamma   90.00
#
_symmetry.space_group_name_H-M   'P 1'
#
loop_
_entity.id
_entity.type
_entity.pdbx_description
1 polymer ?
#
loop_
_entity_poly.entity_id
_entity_poly.type
_entity_poly.pdbx_seq_one_letter_code
_entity_poly.pdbx_strand_id
1 'polypeptide(L)' 'MTKMLKVGKTVPVTWHQVVADSHLVTIYCATIYGIQFSNLGGVPQVDNHLLCKIFQLNPK' A
#
# COMPACT_ATOMS: atom_id res chain seq x y z
N MET A 1 -5.69 10.44 10.67
CA MET A 1 -6.61 11.30 9.88
C MET A 1 -6.38 10.96 8.40
N THR A 2 -7.30 10.26 7.75
CA THR A 2 -7.18 9.84 6.34
C THR A 2 -7.54 11.04 5.46
N LYS A 3 -6.64 11.48 4.57
CA LYS A 3 -6.99 12.47 3.55
C LYS A 3 -7.56 11.76 2.31
N MET A 4 -8.35 12.45 1.51
CA MET A 4 -8.93 11.94 0.27
C MET A 4 -8.22 12.57 -0.93
N LEU A 5 -7.86 11.77 -1.92
CA LEU A 5 -7.44 12.29 -3.22
C LEU A 5 -8.64 12.88 -3.96
N LYS A 6 -8.37 13.78 -4.92
CA LYS A 6 -9.34 14.53 -5.75
C LYS A 6 -10.34 13.67 -6.55
N VAL A 7 -10.24 12.33 -6.45
CA VAL A 7 -11.11 11.31 -7.05
C VAL A 7 -11.79 10.43 -5.98
N GLY A 8 -11.99 10.94 -4.77
CA GLY A 8 -12.64 10.20 -3.68
C GLY A 8 -11.85 9.00 -3.13
N LYS A 9 -10.63 8.77 -3.63
CA LYS A 9 -9.79 7.64 -3.20
C LYS A 9 -9.02 8.00 -1.94
N THR A 10 -9.32 7.30 -0.85
CA THR A 10 -8.56 7.34 0.40
C THR A 10 -7.26 6.55 0.24
N VAL A 11 -6.14 7.11 0.67
CA VAL A 11 -4.88 6.36 0.77
C VAL A 11 -4.72 5.90 2.23
N PRO A 12 -4.65 4.59 2.50
CA PRO A 12 -4.44 4.08 3.84
C PRO A 12 -3.03 4.44 4.33
N VAL A 13 -2.85 4.48 5.65
CA VAL A 13 -1.53 4.75 6.26
C VAL A 13 -0.57 3.56 6.06
N THR A 14 -1.12 2.37 5.80
CA THR A 14 -0.38 1.14 5.51
C THR A 14 0.15 1.11 4.08
N TRP A 15 1.10 0.21 3.83
CA TRP A 15 1.70 -0.02 2.51
C TRP A 15 0.89 -0.97 1.61
N HIS A 16 -0.12 -1.63 2.17
CA HIS A 16 -1.02 -2.51 1.43
C HIS A 16 -2.40 -2.55 2.09
N GLN A 17 -3.39 -2.97 1.31
CA GLN A 17 -4.75 -3.23 1.77
C GLN A 17 -5.28 -4.50 1.11
N VAL A 18 -5.66 -5.48 1.92
CA VAL A 18 -6.28 -6.73 1.47
C VAL A 18 -7.79 -6.61 1.58
N VAL A 19 -8.51 -7.00 0.53
CA VAL A 19 -9.98 -6.95 0.46
C VAL A 19 -10.52 -8.21 -0.23
N ALA A 20 -11.85 -8.37 -0.22
CA ALA A 20 -12.55 -9.50 -0.84
C ALA A 20 -11.98 -10.85 -0.36
N ASP A 21 -11.98 -11.10 0.95
CA ASP A 21 -11.52 -12.35 1.56
C ASP A 21 -10.14 -12.81 1.10
N SER A 22 -9.20 -11.87 0.99
CA SER A 22 -7.82 -12.10 0.52
C SER A 22 -7.64 -12.40 -0.96
N HIS A 23 -8.68 -12.21 -1.78
CA HIS A 23 -8.57 -12.39 -3.24
C HIS A 23 -7.98 -11.17 -3.96
N LEU A 24 -8.00 -9.99 -3.32
CA LEU A 24 -7.48 -8.77 -3.92
C LEU A 24 -6.61 -8.01 -2.92
N VAL A 25 -5.43 -7.59 -3.37
CA VAL A 25 -4.56 -6.71 -2.61
C VAL A 25 -4.22 -5.46 -3.44
N THR A 26 -4.39 -4.29 -2.82
CA THR A 26 -3.85 -3.04 -3.33
C THR A 26 -2.52 -2.76 -2.65
N ILE A 27 -1.47 -2.48 -3.42
CA ILE A 27 -0.13 -2.17 -2.90
C ILE A 27 0.19 -0.72 -3.24
N TYR A 28 0.65 0.04 -2.23
CA TYR A 28 1.06 1.42 -2.36
C TYR A 28 2.59 1.49 -2.30
N CYS A 29 3.24 1.91 -3.39
CA CYS A 29 4.72 1.89 -3.46
C CYS A 29 5.37 3.22 -3.06
N ALA A 30 4.66 4.34 -3.18
CA ALA A 30 5.18 5.66 -2.85
C ALA A 30 4.92 5.99 -1.37
N THR A 31 5.98 6.16 -0.58
CA THR A 31 5.88 6.73 0.77
C THR A 31 5.49 8.19 0.70
N ILE A 32 4.76 8.68 1.71
CA ILE A 32 4.40 10.09 1.86
C ILE A 32 3.81 10.67 0.55
N TYR A 33 2.83 9.97 -0.03
CA TYR A 33 2.36 10.26 -1.38
C TYR A 33 1.96 11.73 -1.54
N GLY A 34 2.51 12.40 -2.56
CA GLY A 34 2.24 13.81 -2.83
C GLY A 34 2.55 14.78 -1.68
N ILE A 35 3.34 14.39 -0.66
CA ILE A 35 3.65 15.17 0.55
C ILE A 35 2.40 15.48 1.41
N GLN A 36 1.23 14.98 1.01
CA GLN A 36 -0.04 15.27 1.67
C GLN A 36 -0.50 14.13 2.58
N PHE A 37 0.00 12.93 2.32
CA PHE A 37 -0.37 11.69 3.00
C PHE A 37 0.82 11.17 3.80
N SER A 38 0.56 10.47 4.90
CA SER A 38 1.58 9.87 5.75
C SER A 38 1.68 8.35 5.52
N ASN A 39 1.35 7.89 4.32
CA ASN A 39 1.31 6.46 4.03
C ASN A 39 2.72 5.88 3.90
N LEU A 40 2.83 4.60 4.28
CA LEU A 40 4.01 3.79 4.02
C LEU A 40 4.00 3.28 2.58
N GLY A 41 5.18 2.84 2.11
CA GLY A 41 5.37 2.20 0.81
C GLY A 41 5.61 0.72 0.99
N GLY A 42 5.36 -0.10 -0.04
CA GLY A 42 5.68 -1.52 0.00
C GLY A 42 5.94 -2.12 -1.38
N VAL A 43 6.64 -3.26 -1.38
CA VAL A 43 7.02 -3.99 -2.58
C VAL A 43 6.63 -5.46 -2.43
N PRO A 44 5.85 -6.03 -3.36
CA PRO A 44 5.56 -7.46 -3.35
C PRO A 44 6.76 -8.27 -3.85
N GLN A 45 6.97 -9.42 -3.23
CA GLN A 45 7.80 -10.50 -3.74
C GLN A 45 6.94 -11.77 -3.77
N VAL A 46 6.89 -12.40 -4.94
CA VAL A 46 6.24 -13.69 -5.14
C VAL A 46 7.33 -14.71 -5.42
N ASP A 47 7.34 -15.82 -4.68
CA ASP A 47 8.30 -16.90 -4.89
C ASP A 47 7.80 -17.95 -5.89
N ASN A 48 8.63 -18.97 -6.14
CA ASN A 48 8.31 -20.06 -7.07
C ASN A 48 7.15 -20.95 -6.61
N HIS A 49 6.72 -20.84 -5.35
CA HIS A 49 5.56 -21.53 -4.79
C HIS A 49 4.30 -20.65 -4.79
N LEU A 50 4.35 -19.49 -5.47
CA LEU A 50 3.28 -18.49 -5.51
C LEU A 50 2.98 -17.87 -4.13
N LEU A 51 3.90 -18.00 -3.18
CA LEU A 51 3.76 -17.37 -1.88
C LEU A 51 4.16 -15.90 -1.99
N CYS A 52 3.22 -15.02 -1.65
CA CYS A 52 3.39 -13.57 -1.72
C CYS A 52 3.81 -13.02 -0.35
N LYS A 53 4.90 -12.26 -0.32
CA LYS A 53 5.33 -11.44 0.82
C LYS A 53 5.37 -9.98 0.39
N ILE A 54 4.96 -9.06 1.25
CA ILE A 54 5.00 -7.63 0.97
C ILE A 54 5.96 -6.96 1.96
N PHE A 55 7.07 -6.43 1.45
CA PHE A 55 8.06 -5.71 2.25
C PHE A 55 7.67 -4.26 2.40
N GLN A 56 7.72 -3.74 3.62
CA GLN A 56 7.52 -2.32 3.89
C GLN A 56 8.78 -1.53 3.50
N LEU A 57 8.57 -0.39 2.84
CA LEU A 57 9.56 0.66 2.62
C LEU A 57 9.45 1.69 3.74
N ASN A 58 10.57 1.99 4.38
CA ASN A 58 10.64 3.11 5.32
C ASN A 58 10.85 4.42 4.54
N PRO A 59 10.13 5.50 4.88
CA PRO A 59 10.43 6.81 4.35
C PRO A 59 11.86 7.23 4.74
N LYS A 60 12.55 7.91 3.82
CA LYS A 60 13.85 8.56 4.08
C LYS A 60 13.66 9.92 4.71
#